data_AF-A0A5C8T341-F1
#
_entry.id   AF-A0A5C8T341-F1
#
_cell.length_a   1.000
_cell.length_b   1.000
_cell.length_c   1.000
_cell.angle_alpha   90.00
_cell.angle_beta   90.00
_cell.angle_gamma   90.00
#
_symmetry.space_group_name_H-M   'P 1'
#
loop_
_entity.id
_entity.type
_entity.pdbx_description
1 polymer ?
#
loop_
_entity_poly.entity_id
_entity_poly.type
_entity_poly.pdbx_seq_one_letter_code
_entity_poly.pdbx_strand_id
1 'polypeptide(L)' 'MIQIRAEHHHDVAARERLLDACFGANRRAKTSERLREGRLPARGLAFAATR' A
#
# COMPACT_ATOMS: atom_id res chain seq x y z
N MET A 1 -12.73 -10.04 13.92
CA MET A 1 -12.74 -8.58 14.14
C MET A 1 -11.63 -8.00 13.27
N ILE A 2 -11.83 -6.85 12.63
CA ILE A 2 -10.74 -6.20 11.87
C ILE A 2 -10.00 -5.27 12.84
N GLN A 3 -8.67 -5.36 12.88
CA GLN A 3 -7.81 -4.44 13.62
C GLN A 3 -7.10 -3.51 12.64
N ILE A 4 -7.10 -2.22 12.93
CA ILE A 4 -6.31 -1.22 12.20
C ILE A 4 -5.10 -0.88 13.07
N ARG A 5 -3.89 -1.04 12.53
CA ARG A 5 -2.63 -0.69 13.21
C ARG A 5 -1.69 0.02 12.25
N ALA A 6 -0.61 0.57 12.80
CA ALA A 6 0.49 1.06 11.98
C ALA A 6 1.00 -0.05 11.05
N GLU A 7 1.25 0.31 9.79
CA GLU A 7 1.87 -0.60 8.82
C GLU A 7 3.31 -0.92 9.26
N HIS A 8 3.71 -2.17 9.10
CA HIS A 8 5.08 -2.62 9.36
C HIS A 8 5.64 -3.37 8.14
N HIS A 9 6.95 -3.65 8.14
CA HIS A 9 7.65 -4.26 7.00
C HIS A 9 7.01 -5.57 6.48
N HIS A 10 6.40 -6.40 7.33
CA HIS A 10 5.75 -7.64 6.87
C HIS A 10 4.46 -7.41 6.07
N ASP A 11 3.86 -6.22 6.12
CA ASP A 11 2.62 -5.91 5.38
C ASP A 11 2.91 -5.58 3.90
N VAL A 12 4.17 -5.30 3.55
CA VAL A 12 4.58 -4.88 2.20
C VAL A 12 4.11 -5.88 1.14
N ALA A 13 4.33 -7.17 1.37
CA ALA A 13 3.92 -8.21 0.41
C ALA A 13 2.39 -8.31 0.25
N ALA A 14 1.61 -8.03 1.30
CA ALA A 14 0.15 -8.02 1.22
C ALA A 14 -0.35 -6.77 0.50
N ARG A 15 0.23 -5.60 0.80
CA ARG A 15 -0.06 -4.33 0.11
C ARG A 15 0.22 -4.42 -1.39
N GLU A 16 1.39 -4.92 -1.78
CA GLU A 16 1.73 -5.03 -3.22
C GLU A 16 0.77 -5.97 -3.96
N ARG A 17 0.39 -7.12 -3.35
CA ARG A 17 -0.63 -8.01 -3.93
C ARG A 17 -1.99 -7.32 -4.09
N LEU A 18 -2.41 -6.52 -3.12
CA LEU A 18 -3.65 -5.75 -3.22
C LEU A 18 -3.58 -4.73 -4.36
N LEU A 19 -2.45 -4.02 -4.48
CA LEU A 19 -2.24 -3.06 -5.57
C LEU A 19 -2.26 -3.74 -6.94
N ASP A 20 -1.62 -4.91 -7.07
CA ASP A 20 -1.65 -5.71 -8.30
C ASP A 20 -3.08 -6.15 -8.63
N ALA A 21 -3.87 -6.59 -7.64
CA ALA A 21 -5.27 -6.97 -7.82
C ALA A 21 -6.17 -5.79 -8.23
N CYS A 22 -5.97 -4.60 -7.65
CA CYS A 22 -6.79 -3.42 -7.93
C CYS A 22 -6.46 -2.75 -9.28
N PHE A 23 -5.19 -2.72 -9.67
CA PHE A 23 -4.73 -1.93 -10.83
C PHE A 23 -4.24 -2.78 -12.00
N GLY A 24 -4.04 -4.09 -11.81
CA GLY A 24 -3.60 -5.03 -12.83
C GLY A 24 -2.18 -4.79 -13.34
N ALA A 25 -1.85 -5.44 -14.47
CA ALA A 25 -0.50 -5.42 -15.05
C ALA A 25 0.03 -4.01 -15.38
N ASN A 26 -0.87 -3.06 -15.65
CA ASN A 26 -0.52 -1.68 -15.99
C ASN A 26 -0.42 -0.75 -14.76
N ARG A 27 -0.40 -1.27 -13.52
CA ARG A 27 -0.41 -0.42 -12.31
C ARG A 27 0.69 0.62 -12.29
N ARG A 28 1.88 0.28 -12.79
CA ARG A 28 3.06 1.16 -12.76
C ARG A 28 2.95 2.34 -13.72
N ALA A 29 2.10 2.24 -14.74
CA ALA A 29 1.83 3.34 -15.66
C ALA A 29 0.76 4.31 -15.12
N LYS A 30 0.07 3.98 -14.02
CA LYS A 30 -0.97 4.84 -13.45
C LYS A 30 -0.35 6.05 -12.75
N THR A 31 -1.02 7.20 -12.86
CA THR A 31 -0.64 8.43 -12.14
C THR A 31 -0.55 8.21 -10.63
N SER A 32 -1.37 7.32 -10.06
CA SER A 32 -1.31 6.96 -8.64
C SER A 32 0.00 6.25 -8.23
N GLU A 33 0.67 5.53 -9.12
CA GLU A 33 2.02 5.00 -8.88
C GLU A 33 3.04 6.15 -8.90
N ARG A 34 2.97 7.03 -9.91
CA ARG A 34 3.85 8.21 -10.02
C ARG A 34 3.79 9.10 -8.78
N LEU A 35 2.61 9.23 -8.16
CA LEU A 35 2.43 9.95 -6.90
C LEU A 35 3.06 9.25 -5.69
N ARG A 36 3.47 7.98 -5.76
CA ARG A 36 4.12 7.30 -4.63
C ARG A 36 5.64 7.22 -4.79
N GLU A 37 6.15 7.37 -6.01
CA GLU A 37 7.57 7.32 -6.29
C GLU A 37 8.38 8.36 -5.49
N GLY A 38 9.42 7.88 -4.80
CA GLY A 38 10.31 8.72 -3.99
C GLY A 38 9.66 9.39 -2.78
N ARG A 39 8.39 9.08 -2.48
CA ARG A 39 7.65 9.69 -1.38
C ARG A 39 7.42 8.68 -0.26
N LEU A 40 7.72 9.10 0.96
CA LEU A 40 7.28 8.39 2.15
C LEU A 40 5.84 8.77 2.48
N PRO A 41 5.06 7.85 3.08
CA PRO A 41 3.79 8.21 3.69
C PRO A 41 3.97 9.35 4.69
N ALA A 42 2.93 10.16 4.87
CA ALA A 42 2.94 11.16 5.92
C ALA A 42 3.20 10.50 7.29
N ARG A 43 3.96 11.19 8.14
CA ARG A 43 4.42 10.64 9.42
C ARG A 43 3.23 10.15 10.26
N GLY A 44 3.28 8.89 10.67
CA GLY A 44 2.23 8.27 11.49
C GLY A 44 0.93 7.96 10.76
N LEU A 45 0.88 8.11 9.42
CA LEU A 45 -0.32 7.91 8.60
C LEU A 45 -0.18 6.73 7.62
N ALA A 46 0.58 5.71 8.01
CA ALA A 46 0.66 4.43 7.29
C ALA A 46 -0.02 3.35 8.13
N PHE A 47 -1.12 2.78 7.64
CA PHE A 47 -1.95 1.82 8.37
C PHE A 47 -2.22 0.56 7.56
N ALA A 48 -2.34 -0.57 8.27
CA ALA A 48 -2.77 -1.85 7.71
C ALA A 48 -4.01 -2.37 8.47
N ALA A 49 -4.92 -3.00 7.73
CA ALA A 49 -6.07 -3.70 8.29
C ALA A 49 -5.77 -5.21 8.32
N THR A 50 -5.84 -5.81 9.51
CA THR A 50 -5.62 -7.23 9.73
C THR A 50 -6.85 -7.88 10.32
N ARG A 51 -7.04 -9.18 10.08
CA ARG A 51 -8.10 -9.99 10.69
C ARG A 51 -7.52 -11.11 11.53
#